data_AF-A0A7L2UKH3-F1
#
_entry.id   AF-A0A7L2UKH3-F1
#
_cell.length_a   1.000
_cell.length_b   1.000
_cell.length_c   1.000
_cell.angle_alpha   90.00
_cell.angle_beta   90.00
_cell.angle_gamma   90.00
#
_symmetry.space_group_name_H-M   'P 1'
#
loop_
_entity.id
_entity.type
_entity.pdbx_description
1 polymer ?
#
loop_
_entity_poly.entity_id
_entity_poly.type
_entity_poly.pdbx_seq_one_letter_code
_entity_poly.pdbx_strand_id
1 'polypeptide(L)' 'RPILNKYAAVCVRCPGYGTRTNTVILIDSEGRVTFTERNMINADVNQWKTSTYEFKLHT' A
#
# COMPACT_ATOMS: atom_id res chain seq x y z
N ARG A 1 7.74 -2.36 -21.89
CA ARG A 1 7.84 -1.70 -20.56
C ARG A 1 6.43 -1.50 -20.05
N PRO A 2 5.97 -2.14 -18.96
CA PRO A 2 4.65 -1.82 -18.44
C PRO A 2 4.79 -0.50 -17.68
N ILE A 3 4.46 0.59 -18.35
CA ILE A 3 4.08 1.84 -17.68
C ILE A 3 2.69 1.55 -17.12
N LEU A 4 2.54 1.55 -15.79
CA LEU A 4 1.22 1.49 -15.17
C LEU A 4 0.44 2.71 -15.67
N ASN A 5 -0.51 2.50 -16.57
CA ASN A 5 -1.00 3.57 -17.43
C ASN A 5 -1.84 4.63 -16.66
N LYS A 6 -2.20 4.38 -15.39
CA LYS A 6 -2.97 5.30 -14.52
C LYS A 6 -2.71 5.00 -13.04
N TYR A 7 -2.68 6.05 -12.21
CA TYR A 7 -2.88 5.93 -10.76
C TYR A 7 -4.26 5.31 -10.53
N ALA A 8 -4.32 4.06 -10.04
CA ALA A 8 -5.57 3.37 -9.77
C ALA A 8 -5.77 3.24 -8.26
N ALA A 9 -6.91 3.73 -7.76
CA ALA A 9 -7.33 3.46 -6.39
C ALA A 9 -8.08 2.12 -6.38
N VAL A 10 -7.58 1.15 -5.61
CA VAL A 10 -8.24 -0.16 -5.42
C VAL A 10 -8.84 -0.20 -4.02
N CYS A 11 -10.15 -0.42 -3.94
CA CYS A 11 -10.81 -0.67 -2.67
C CYS A 11 -10.64 -2.15 -2.30
N VAL A 12 -9.79 -2.43 -1.32
CA VAL A 12 -9.60 -3.78 -0.78
C VAL A 12 -10.69 -4.06 0.26
N ARG A 13 -11.56 -5.02 -0.02
CA ARG A 13 -12.58 -5.49 0.93
C ARG A 13 -12.09 -6.77 1.60
N CYS A 14 -11.61 -6.67 2.83
CA CYS A 14 -11.15 -7.80 3.63
C CYS A 14 -11.63 -7.61 5.09
N PRO A 15 -12.15 -8.66 5.77
CA PRO A 15 -12.50 -8.57 7.18
C PRO A 15 -11.32 -8.10 8.03
N GLY A 16 -11.51 -7.03 8.81
CA GLY A 16 -10.45 -6.44 9.64
C GLY A 16 -9.46 -5.53 8.90
N TYR A 17 -9.58 -5.36 7.58
CA TYR A 17 -8.80 -4.36 6.85
C TYR A 17 -9.44 -2.98 7.03
N GLY A 18 -8.63 -2.04 7.52
CA GLY A 18 -9.04 -0.81 8.17
C GLY A 18 -9.99 0.06 7.36
N THR A 19 -10.95 0.66 8.06
CA THR A 19 -11.97 1.57 7.51
C THR A 19 -11.39 2.79 6.78
N ARG A 20 -10.10 3.11 7.00
CA ARG A 20 -9.30 4.07 6.21
C ARG A 20 -7.82 3.66 6.18
N THR A 21 -7.36 3.24 5.00
CA THR A 21 -5.96 2.89 4.73
C THR A 21 -5.48 3.63 3.49
N ASN A 22 -4.32 4.28 3.59
CA ASN A 22 -3.63 4.85 2.43
C ASN A 22 -2.42 3.96 2.11
N THR A 23 -2.33 3.49 0.87
CA THR A 23 -1.26 2.61 0.42
C THR A 23 -0.52 3.25 -0.73
N VAL A 24 0.81 3.28 -0.64
CA VAL A 24 1.71 3.69 -1.72
C VAL A 24 2.59 2.50 -2.06
N ILE A 25 2.63 2.14 -3.35
CA ILE A 25 3.49 1.09 -3.88
C ILE A 25 4.40 1.72 -4.92
N LEU A 26 5.70 1.64 -4.67
CA LEU A 26 6.74 2.05 -5.61
C LEU A 26 7.40 0.78 -6.15
N ILE A 27 7.47 0.68 -7.48
CA ILE A 27 8.16 -0.42 -8.16
C ILE A 27 9.18 0.21 -9.11
N ASP A 28 10.45 -0.11 -8.92
CA ASP A 28 11.51 0.39 -9.79
C ASP A 28 11.77 -0.53 -11.00
N SER A 29 12.72 -0.12 -11.85
CA SER A 29 13.08 -0.87 -13.06
C SER A 29 13.75 -2.23 -12.79
N GLU A 30 14.24 -2.46 -11.57
CA GLU A 30 14.85 -3.74 -11.15
C GLU A 30 13.85 -4.66 -10.45
N GLY A 31 12.59 -4.24 -10.35
CA GLY A 31 11.53 -4.98 -9.66
C GLY A 31 11.64 -4.93 -8.14
N ARG A 32 12.40 -3.97 -7.57
CA ARG A 32 12.32 -3.69 -6.13
C ARG A 32 11.00 -2.99 -5.84
N VAL A 33 10.31 -3.48 -4.83
CA VAL A 33 9.02 -2.97 -4.38
C VAL A 33 9.21 -2.35 -3.00
N THR A 34 8.80 -1.09 -2.87
CA THR A 34 8.56 -0.45 -1.56
C THR A 34 7.06 -0.28 -1.40
N PHE A 35 6.50 -0.98 -0.42
CA PHE A 35 5.09 -0.90 -0.04
C PHE A 35 5.01 -0.17 1.30
N THR A 36 4.35 0.99 1.31
CA THR A 36 4.08 1.73 2.54
C THR A 36 2.58 1.85 2.73
N GLU A 37 2.11 1.45 3.90
CA GLU A 37 0.71 1.59 4.30
C GLU A 37 0.59 2.46 5.55
N ARG A 38 -0.42 3.33 5.55
CA ARG A 38 -0.83 4.11 6.71
C ARG A 38 -2.26 3.73 7.07
N ASN A 39 -2.40 3.01 8.18
CA ASN A 39 -3.65 2.47 8.68
C ASN A 39 -4.17 3.30 9.86
N MET A 40 -5.46 3.61 9.87
CA MET A 40 -6.15 4.16 11.04
C MET A 40 -6.38 3.04 12.07
N ILE A 41 -6.02 3.27 13.33
CA ILE A 41 -6.21 2.30 14.41
C ILE A 41 -7.56 2.55 15.08
N ASN A 42 -8.37 1.48 15.26
CA ASN A 42 -9.63 1.52 16.01
C ASN A 42 -10.61 2.64 15.59
N ALA A 43 -10.57 3.05 14.31
CA ALA A 43 -11.35 4.18 13.77
C ALA A 43 -11.12 5.54 14.47
N ASP A 44 -10.00 5.72 15.20
CA ASP A 44 -9.60 7.01 15.78
C ASP A 44 -8.77 7.82 14.77
N VAL A 45 -9.30 8.97 14.34
CA VAL A 45 -8.65 9.86 13.36
C VAL A 45 -7.32 10.45 13.83
N ASN A 46 -7.02 10.35 15.12
CA ASN A 46 -5.76 10.81 15.70
C ASN A 46 -4.71 9.68 15.81
N GLN A 47 -5.12 8.42 15.68
CA GLN A 47 -4.24 7.27 15.82
C GLN A 47 -3.98 6.60 14.46
N TRP A 48 -2.74 6.69 14.02
CA TRP A 48 -2.27 6.12 12.76
C TRP A 48 -1.05 5.25 12.99
N LYS A 49 -1.01 4.11 12.30
CA LYS A 49 0.17 3.27 12.18
C LYS A 49 0.68 3.29 10.76
N THR A 50 1.97 3.58 10.60
CA THR A 50 2.67 3.45 9.32
C THR A 50 3.54 2.20 9.34
N SER A 51 3.39 1.36 8.32
CA SER A 51 4.22 0.18 8.10
C SER A 51 4.86 0.29 6.71
N THR A 52 6.15 -0.01 6.61
CA THR A 52 6.86 -0.08 5.33
C THR A 52 7.48 -1.45 5.15
N TYR A 53 7.34 -1.99 3.96
CA TYR A 53 7.82 -3.30 3.58
C TYR A 53 8.57 -3.18 2.26
N GLU A 54 9.70 -3.88 2.18
CA GLU A 54 10.55 -3.90 1.00
C GLU A 54 10.79 -5.34 0.58
N PHE A 55 10.55 -5.62 -0.70
CA PHE A 55 10.76 -6.95 -1.27
C PHE A 55 11.04 -6.84 -2.77
N LYS A 56 11.51 -7.93 -3.37
CA LYS A 56 11.75 -8.01 -4.81
C LYS A 56 10.70 -8.91 -5.45
N LEU A 57 10.14 -8.51 -6.58
CA LEU A 57 9.27 -9.39 -7.36
C LEU A 57 10.11 -10.57 -7.86
N HIS A 58 9.69 -11.79 -7.52
CA HIS A 58 10.27 -13.00 -8.10
C HIS A 58 9.76 -13.16 -9.53
N THR A 59 10.67 -13.42 -10.46
CA THR A 59 10.38 -13.89 -11.82
C THR A 59 10.05 -15.36 -11.81
#